data_AF-A0A1T5IBS6-F1
#
_entry.id   AF-A0A1T5IBS6-F1
#
_cell.length_a   1.000
_cell.length_b   1.000
_cell.length_c   1.000
_cell.angle_alpha   90.00
_cell.angle_beta   90.00
_cell.angle_gamma   90.00
#
_symmetry.space_group_name_H-M   'P 1'
#
loop_
_entity.id
_entity.type
_entity.pdbx_description
1 polymer ?
#
loop_
_entity_poly.entity_id
_entity_poly.type
_entity_poly.pdbx_seq_one_letter_code
_entity_poly.pdbx_strand_id
1 'polypeptide(L)'
;MTTGAALVVRYDEARRASAETTLHKLARGQGISMLALGVLLGLLIVVPFGAALIETNDTDVVLILAAIALLLVPITLGVLGVRQLRRQPRLPEIAVTITSTAVTFPAMDRPSGLAPRIRAEEWARDGTSASIIPASGLQGSRIEFTRQDAGKRRRRSIATGTVDVDPRVIVDALRGSHTP
;
A
#
# COMPACT_ATOMS: atom_id res chain seq x y z
N MET A 1 -24.23 34.85 -2.61
CA MET A 1 -23.03 34.27 -1.97
C MET A 1 -23.40 32.91 -1.44
N THR A 2 -23.11 31.83 -2.18
CA THR A 2 -23.31 30.47 -1.70
C THR A 2 -22.04 30.03 -0.99
N THR A 3 -22.14 29.81 0.32
CA THR A 3 -21.10 29.18 1.14
C THR A 3 -20.71 27.87 0.44
N GLY A 4 -19.51 27.81 -0.12
CA GLY A 4 -19.09 26.73 -1.01
C GLY A 4 -19.14 25.38 -0.28
N ALA A 5 -20.14 24.57 -0.60
CA ALA A 5 -20.29 23.24 -0.02
C ALA A 5 -19.05 22.39 -0.35
N ALA A 6 -18.39 21.86 0.68
CA ALA A 6 -17.30 20.92 0.50
C ALA A 6 -17.86 19.60 -0.07
N LEU A 7 -17.30 19.13 -1.17
CA LEU A 7 -17.61 17.82 -1.73
C LEU A 7 -16.75 16.78 -1.02
N VAL A 8 -17.37 15.99 -0.14
CA VAL A 8 -16.74 14.85 0.53
C VAL A 8 -17.08 13.60 -0.28
N VAL A 9 -16.06 12.94 -0.83
CA VAL A 9 -16.22 11.67 -1.55
C VAL A 9 -15.79 10.54 -0.64
N ARG A 10 -16.67 9.56 -0.42
CA ARG A 10 -16.39 8.41 0.44
C ARG A 10 -16.18 7.16 -0.42
N TYR A 11 -15.51 6.19 0.14
CA TYR A 11 -15.53 4.84 -0.43
C TYR A 11 -16.89 4.20 -0.14
N ASP A 12 -17.43 3.47 -1.12
CA ASP A 12 -18.59 2.64 -0.92
C ASP A 12 -18.30 1.58 0.16
N GLU A 13 -19.18 1.48 1.15
CA GLU A 13 -18.97 0.63 2.33
C GLU A 13 -18.79 -0.84 1.97
N ALA A 14 -19.63 -1.36 1.08
CA ALA A 14 -19.60 -2.76 0.67
C ALA A 14 -18.33 -3.07 -0.13
N ARG A 15 -17.92 -2.16 -1.02
CA ARG A 15 -16.67 -2.26 -1.79
C ARG A 15 -15.45 -2.13 -0.88
N ARG A 16 -15.49 -1.23 0.11
CA ARG A 16 -14.44 -1.04 1.11
C ARG A 16 -14.24 -2.32 1.92
N ALA A 17 -15.30 -2.89 2.50
CA ALA A 17 -15.23 -4.11 3.30
C ALA A 17 -14.70 -5.31 2.47
N SER A 18 -15.13 -5.42 1.21
CA SER A 18 -14.64 -6.45 0.28
C SER A 18 -13.14 -6.28 -0.05
N ALA A 19 -12.72 -5.04 -0.33
CA ALA A 19 -11.32 -4.71 -0.58
C ALA A 19 -10.46 -5.00 0.65
N GLU A 20 -10.88 -4.58 1.84
CA GLU A 20 -10.20 -4.88 3.10
C GLU A 20 -10.07 -6.39 3.31
N THR A 21 -11.15 -7.16 3.13
CA THR A 21 -11.11 -8.63 3.27
C THR A 21 -10.08 -9.25 2.32
N THR A 22 -10.02 -8.76 1.08
CA THR A 22 -9.05 -9.23 0.08
C THR A 22 -7.62 -8.86 0.47
N LEU A 23 -7.41 -7.62 0.94
CA LEU A 23 -6.11 -7.15 1.43
C LEU A 23 -5.63 -7.95 2.64
N HIS A 24 -6.53 -8.29 3.58
CA HIS A 24 -6.23 -9.13 4.73
C HIS A 24 -5.84 -10.55 4.31
N LYS A 25 -6.59 -11.16 3.38
CA LYS A 25 -6.24 -12.50 2.84
C LYS A 25 -4.88 -12.49 2.16
N LEU A 26 -4.61 -11.47 1.35
CA LEU A 26 -3.32 -11.33 0.64
C LEU A 26 -2.17 -11.11 1.62
N ALA A 27 -2.33 -10.20 2.59
CA ALA A 27 -1.33 -9.94 3.62
C ALA A 27 -1.05 -11.21 4.45
N ARG A 28 -2.10 -11.95 4.82
CA ARG A 28 -1.96 -13.22 5.54
C ARG A 28 -1.24 -14.27 4.71
N GLY A 29 -1.61 -14.42 3.43
CA GLY A 29 -0.93 -15.34 2.51
C GLY A 29 0.56 -15.01 2.36
N GLN A 30 0.90 -13.74 2.13
CA GLN A 30 2.30 -13.30 2.07
C GLN A 30 3.06 -13.58 3.38
N GLY A 31 2.44 -13.33 4.53
CA GLY A 31 3.03 -13.63 5.84
C GLY A 31 3.31 -15.12 6.03
N ILE A 32 2.35 -15.99 5.68
CA ILE A 32 2.50 -17.44 5.72
C ILE A 32 3.63 -17.90 4.79
N SER A 33 3.67 -17.40 3.56
CA SER A 33 4.71 -17.78 2.60
C SER A 33 6.11 -17.36 3.07
N MET A 34 6.26 -16.17 3.67
CA MET A 34 7.53 -15.73 4.26
C MET A 34 7.97 -16.63 5.41
N LEU A 35 7.03 -17.04 6.28
CA LEU A 35 7.32 -17.96 7.37
C LEU A 35 7.72 -19.35 6.85
N ALA A 36 6.98 -19.89 5.90
CA ALA A 36 7.28 -21.18 5.29
C ALA A 36 8.68 -21.16 4.64
N LEU A 37 8.99 -20.10 3.87
CA LEU A 37 10.29 -19.93 3.25
C LEU A 37 11.41 -19.79 4.30
N GLY A 38 11.18 -19.01 5.36
CA GLY A 38 12.14 -18.86 6.46
C GLY A 38 12.44 -20.18 7.17
N VAL A 39 11.42 -21.00 7.43
CA VAL A 39 11.61 -22.33 8.03
C VAL A 39 12.37 -23.27 7.09
N LEU A 40 11.99 -23.32 5.82
CA LEU A 40 12.67 -24.17 4.82
C LEU A 40 14.15 -23.80 4.67
N LEU A 41 14.46 -22.50 4.55
CA LEU A 41 15.85 -22.03 4.49
C LEU A 41 16.60 -22.30 5.79
N GLY A 42 15.96 -22.10 6.94
CA GLY A 42 16.54 -22.41 8.24
C GLY A 42 16.94 -23.89 8.36
N LEU A 43 16.06 -24.81 7.97
CA LEU A 43 16.36 -26.24 7.96
C LEU A 43 17.49 -26.60 6.98
N LEU A 44 17.47 -26.00 5.78
CA LEU A 44 18.51 -26.21 4.77
C LEU A 44 19.90 -25.80 5.26
N ILE A 45 19.98 -24.79 6.14
CA ILE A 45 21.25 -24.33 6.73
C ILE A 45 21.61 -25.18 7.97
N VAL A 46 20.67 -25.40 8.89
CA VAL A 46 20.97 -26.05 10.18
C VAL A 46 21.37 -27.52 10.00
N VAL A 47 20.72 -28.26 9.10
CA VAL A 47 20.99 -29.70 8.93
C VAL A 47 22.43 -30.01 8.49
N PRO A 48 22.97 -29.43 7.40
CA PRO A 48 24.35 -29.74 6.97
C PRO A 48 25.40 -29.19 7.95
N PHE A 49 25.19 -28.01 8.53
CA PHE A 49 26.13 -27.45 9.51
C PHE A 49 26.12 -28.24 10.82
N GLY A 50 24.96 -28.69 11.28
CA GLY A 50 24.83 -29.55 12.44
C GLY A 50 25.49 -30.91 12.22
N ALA A 51 25.30 -31.52 11.05
CA ALA A 51 25.99 -32.76 10.68
C ALA A 51 27.51 -32.58 10.66
N ALA A 52 28.01 -31.50 10.05
CA ALA A 52 29.44 -31.20 9.98
C ALA A 52 30.05 -31.01 11.38
N LEU A 53 29.38 -30.29 12.29
CA LEU A 53 29.87 -30.11 13.68
C LEU A 53 29.95 -31.44 14.45
N ILE A 54 28.98 -32.34 14.25
CA ILE A 54 28.96 -33.65 14.91
C ILE A 54 30.08 -34.54 14.35
N GLU A 55 30.31 -34.50 13.04
CA GLU A 55 31.31 -35.32 12.37
C GLU A 55 32.75 -34.90 12.72
N THR A 56 33.03 -33.60 12.75
CA THR A 56 34.39 -33.10 13.03
C THR A 56 34.73 -33.12 14.53
N ASN A 57 33.70 -33.12 15.40
CA ASN A 57 33.84 -32.95 16.85
C ASN A 57 34.71 -31.73 17.24
N ASP A 58 34.83 -30.77 16.31
CA ASP A 58 35.69 -29.61 16.41
C ASP A 58 34.84 -28.35 16.25
N THR A 59 35.11 -27.38 17.11
CA THR A 59 34.32 -26.15 17.24
C THR A 59 34.98 -25.05 16.41
N ASP A 60 35.05 -25.25 15.09
CA ASP A 60 35.61 -24.25 14.19
C ASP A 60 34.78 -22.96 14.27
N VAL A 61 35.37 -21.93 14.87
CA VAL A 61 34.76 -20.62 15.06
C VAL A 61 34.33 -20.01 13.72
N VAL A 62 35.07 -20.26 12.63
CA VAL A 62 34.74 -19.75 11.29
C VAL A 62 33.47 -20.41 10.77
N LEU A 63 33.33 -21.72 10.94
CA LEU A 63 32.15 -22.47 10.54
C LEU A 63 30.89 -22.01 11.31
N ILE A 64 31.04 -21.75 12.62
CA ILE A 64 29.96 -21.24 13.47
C ILE A 64 29.56 -19.83 13.05
N LEU A 65 30.51 -18.93 12.80
CA LEU A 65 30.23 -17.58 12.35
C LEU A 65 29.52 -17.57 10.99
N ALA A 66 29.93 -18.45 10.06
CA ALA A 66 29.27 -18.62 8.78
C ALA A 66 27.82 -19.10 8.95
N ALA A 67 27.57 -20.08 9.82
CA ALA A 67 26.22 -20.56 10.12
C ALA A 67 25.34 -19.45 10.70
N ILE A 68 25.85 -18.67 11.66
CA ILE A 68 25.12 -17.54 12.26
C ILE A 68 24.78 -16.50 11.20
N ALA A 69 25.73 -16.13 10.35
CA ALA A 69 25.51 -15.15 9.28
C ALA A 69 24.43 -15.62 8.29
N LEU A 70 24.46 -16.91 7.90
CA LEU A 70 23.46 -17.52 7.02
C LEU A 70 22.06 -17.56 7.67
N LEU A 71 21.98 -17.78 8.99
CA LEU A 71 20.72 -17.81 9.73
C LEU A 71 20.04 -16.44 9.88
N LEU A 72 20.75 -15.33 9.65
CA LEU A 72 20.12 -14.00 9.66
C LEU A 72 18.99 -13.88 8.62
N VAL A 73 19.14 -14.51 7.46
CA VAL A 73 18.12 -14.49 6.39
C VAL A 73 16.81 -15.17 6.82
N PRO A 74 16.80 -16.45 7.25
CA PRO A 74 15.57 -17.08 7.71
C PRO A 74 14.96 -16.41 8.96
N ILE A 75 15.79 -15.89 9.87
CA ILE A 75 15.31 -15.13 11.03
C ILE A 75 14.58 -13.85 10.59
N THR A 76 15.19 -13.07 9.68
CA THR A 76 14.58 -11.83 9.19
C THR A 76 13.28 -12.11 8.42
N LEU A 77 13.22 -13.18 7.60
CA LEU A 77 12.00 -13.64 6.97
C LEU A 77 10.92 -14.02 7.99
N GLY A 78 11.31 -14.71 9.08
CA GLY A 78 10.40 -15.04 10.17
C GLY A 78 9.78 -13.80 10.83
N VAL A 79 10.62 -12.83 11.18
CA VAL A 79 10.18 -11.55 11.78
C VAL A 79 9.27 -10.78 10.83
N LEU A 80 9.63 -10.68 9.55
CA LEU A 80 8.80 -10.02 8.54
C LEU A 80 7.46 -10.74 8.33
N GLY A 81 7.46 -12.08 8.29
CA GLY A 81 6.27 -12.90 8.17
C GLY A 81 5.30 -12.69 9.34
N VAL A 82 5.79 -12.74 10.58
CA VAL A 82 4.98 -12.44 11.77
C VAL A 82 4.45 -11.01 11.74
N ARG A 83 5.31 -10.04 11.40
CA ARG A 83 4.90 -8.63 11.30
C ARG A 83 3.80 -8.46 10.26
N GLN A 84 3.88 -9.14 9.13
CA GLN A 84 2.88 -9.11 8.07
C GLN A 84 1.55 -9.74 8.53
N LEU A 85 1.60 -10.86 9.27
CA LEU A 85 0.40 -11.50 9.86
C LEU A 85 -0.33 -10.61 10.89
N ARG A 86 0.40 -9.75 11.59
CA ARG A 86 -0.16 -8.81 12.57
C ARG A 86 -0.75 -7.56 11.93
N ARG A 87 -0.54 -7.32 10.63
CA ARG A 87 -1.07 -6.13 9.97
C ARG A 87 -2.55 -6.29 9.68
N GLN A 88 -3.29 -5.23 10.00
CA GLN A 88 -4.68 -5.04 9.60
C GLN A 88 -4.74 -3.85 8.65
N PRO A 89 -4.49 -4.03 7.34
CA PRO A 89 -4.59 -2.93 6.39
C PRO A 89 -6.02 -2.41 6.36
N ARG A 90 -6.21 -1.13 6.67
CA ARG A 90 -7.51 -0.46 6.61
C ARG A 90 -7.51 0.59 5.51
N LEU A 91 -8.63 0.67 4.83
CA LEU A 91 -8.89 1.75 3.89
C LEU A 91 -9.54 2.91 4.65
N PRO A 92 -9.14 4.17 4.36
CA PRO A 92 -9.85 5.32 4.92
C PRO A 92 -11.30 5.29 4.42
N GLU A 93 -12.20 5.88 5.20
CA GLU A 93 -13.60 6.04 4.79
C GLU A 93 -13.77 7.07 3.69
N ILE A 94 -13.02 8.16 3.81
CA ILE A 94 -13.01 9.25 2.85
C ILE A 94 -11.97 8.94 1.78
N ALA A 95 -12.35 9.10 0.52
CA ALA A 95 -11.44 8.93 -0.62
C ALA A 95 -10.74 10.23 -0.97
N VAL A 96 -11.50 11.33 -1.02
CA VAL A 96 -11.00 12.69 -1.25
C VAL A 96 -12.01 13.69 -0.70
N THR A 97 -11.52 14.81 -0.18
CA THR A 97 -12.37 15.97 0.11
C THR A 97 -11.97 17.14 -0.77
N ILE A 98 -12.92 17.69 -1.51
CA ILE A 98 -12.74 18.85 -2.38
C ILE A 98 -13.47 20.03 -1.72
N THR A 99 -12.68 20.96 -1.22
CA THR A 99 -13.17 22.23 -0.64
C THR A 99 -13.09 23.35 -1.67
N SER A 100 -13.45 24.57 -1.28
CA SER A 100 -13.32 25.73 -2.16
C SER A 100 -11.86 26.00 -2.57
N THR A 101 -10.89 25.71 -1.70
CA THR A 101 -9.48 26.08 -1.86
C THR A 101 -8.51 24.89 -1.95
N ALA A 102 -8.91 23.70 -1.49
CA ALA A 102 -8.02 22.54 -1.39
C ALA A 102 -8.69 21.21 -1.76
N VAL A 103 -7.88 20.28 -2.27
CA VAL A 103 -8.18 18.87 -2.47
C VAL A 103 -7.34 18.07 -1.48
N THR A 104 -7.98 17.42 -0.52
CA THR A 104 -7.30 16.62 0.50
C THR A 104 -7.48 15.13 0.25
N PHE A 105 -6.36 14.40 0.32
CA PHE A 105 -6.30 12.95 0.26
C PHE A 105 -5.87 12.43 1.63
N PRO A 106 -6.66 11.52 2.24
CA PRO A 106 -6.27 10.95 3.53
C PRO A 106 -5.08 10.00 3.40
N ALA A 107 -4.46 9.71 4.53
CA ALA A 107 -3.43 8.68 4.61
C ALA A 107 -4.04 7.29 4.35
N MET A 108 -3.33 6.47 3.59
CA MET A 108 -3.79 5.14 3.20
C MET A 108 -2.69 4.11 3.44
N ASP A 109 -3.07 2.97 4.00
CA ASP A 109 -2.15 1.86 4.19
C ASP A 109 -1.93 1.12 2.87
N ARG A 110 -0.67 0.80 2.56
CA ARG A 110 -0.37 -0.06 1.42
C ARG A 110 -0.50 -1.53 1.80
N PRO A 111 -0.93 -2.40 0.86
CA PRO A 111 -0.98 -3.85 1.09
C PRO A 111 0.38 -4.44 1.48
N SER A 112 1.46 -3.90 0.92
CA SER A 112 2.79 -4.46 1.14
C SER A 112 3.39 -4.00 2.47
N GLY A 113 3.87 -4.99 3.23
CA GLY A 113 4.70 -4.84 4.42
C GLY A 113 5.88 -3.89 4.24
N LEU A 114 6.44 -3.93 3.04
CA LEU A 114 7.69 -3.30 2.66
C LEU A 114 7.48 -1.93 2.03
N ALA A 115 6.25 -1.60 1.63
CA ALA A 115 5.96 -0.31 1.05
C ALA A 115 5.58 0.69 2.15
N PRO A 116 6.15 1.90 2.15
CA PRO A 116 5.79 2.93 3.11
C PRO A 116 4.30 3.31 2.96
N ARG A 117 3.68 3.67 4.09
CA ARG A 117 2.32 4.19 4.15
C ARG A 117 2.19 5.39 3.20
N ILE A 118 1.08 5.44 2.47
CA ILE A 118 0.75 6.60 1.66
C ILE A 118 0.34 7.71 2.62
N ARG A 119 1.09 8.80 2.66
CA ARG A 119 0.81 9.93 3.55
C ARG A 119 -0.44 10.67 3.09
N ALA A 120 -1.09 11.34 4.05
CA ALA A 120 -2.09 12.34 3.72
C ALA A 120 -1.42 13.46 2.91
N GLU A 121 -2.13 13.93 1.89
CA GLU A 121 -1.67 15.00 1.03
C GLU A 121 -2.78 16.03 0.89
N GLU A 122 -2.40 17.30 0.98
CA GLU A 122 -3.28 18.42 0.72
C GLU A 122 -2.74 19.18 -0.50
N TRP A 123 -3.58 19.28 -1.51
CA TRP A 123 -3.24 19.95 -2.76
C TRP A 123 -4.10 21.20 -2.89
N ALA A 124 -3.49 22.31 -3.33
CA ALA A 124 -4.28 23.48 -3.71
C ALA A 124 -5.26 23.10 -4.82
N ARG A 125 -6.52 23.52 -4.69
CA ARG A 125 -7.53 23.28 -5.73
C ARG A 125 -7.12 23.96 -7.03
N ASP A 126 -6.60 25.17 -6.93
CA ASP A 126 -6.04 25.91 -8.04
C ASP A 126 -4.76 25.22 -8.52
N GLY A 127 -4.78 24.73 -9.76
CA GLY A 127 -3.70 23.92 -10.34
C GLY A 127 -3.82 22.39 -10.12
N THR A 128 -4.91 21.93 -9.49
CA THR A 128 -5.26 20.50 -9.47
C THR A 128 -6.31 20.19 -10.53
N SER A 129 -6.03 19.20 -11.37
CA SER A 129 -6.97 18.68 -12.36
C SER A 129 -7.32 17.22 -12.07
N ALA A 130 -8.53 16.80 -12.44
CA ALA A 130 -8.93 15.40 -12.41
C ALA A 130 -9.41 14.95 -13.79
N SER A 131 -9.07 13.72 -14.16
CA SER A 131 -9.55 13.08 -15.37
C SER A 131 -9.98 11.64 -15.11
N ILE A 132 -11.01 11.19 -15.82
CA ILE A 132 -11.42 9.78 -15.80
C ILE A 132 -10.56 9.05 -16.83
N ILE A 133 -9.78 8.10 -16.35
CA ILE A 133 -9.01 7.18 -17.18
C ILE A 133 -9.84 5.90 -17.33
N PRO A 134 -10.24 5.52 -18.56
CA PRO A 134 -11.00 4.31 -18.77
C PRO A 134 -10.17 3.07 -18.43
N ALA A 135 -10.86 1.94 -18.21
CA ALA A 135 -10.18 0.67 -18.00
C ALA A 135 -9.33 0.32 -19.23
N SER A 136 -8.10 -0.17 -19.00
CA SER A 136 -7.17 -0.56 -20.06
C SER A 136 -6.34 -1.76 -19.60
N GLY A 137 -6.43 -2.87 -20.33
CA GLY A 137 -5.78 -4.13 -19.96
C GLY A 137 -6.19 -4.59 -18.57
N LEU A 138 -5.20 -4.82 -17.70
CA LEU A 138 -5.41 -5.22 -16.31
C LEU A 138 -5.76 -4.05 -15.38
N GLN A 139 -5.75 -2.81 -15.88
CA GLN A 139 -6.05 -1.62 -15.08
C GLN A 139 -7.54 -1.31 -15.15
N GLY A 140 -8.21 -1.30 -13.99
CA GLY A 140 -9.58 -0.81 -13.88
C GLY A 140 -9.70 0.69 -14.15
N SER A 141 -10.94 1.13 -14.42
CA SER A 141 -11.26 2.55 -14.58
C SER A 141 -10.96 3.32 -13.30
N ARG A 142 -10.38 4.51 -13.43
CA ARG A 142 -9.92 5.33 -12.31
C ARG A 142 -10.04 6.82 -12.58
N ILE A 143 -10.16 7.59 -11.52
CA ILE A 143 -10.02 9.04 -11.51
C ILE A 143 -8.56 9.34 -11.20
N GLU A 144 -7.86 10.00 -12.11
CA GLU A 144 -6.48 10.46 -11.92
C GLU A 144 -6.48 11.95 -11.59
N PHE A 145 -6.04 12.29 -10.38
CA PHE A 145 -5.79 13.65 -9.93
C PHE A 145 -4.35 14.00 -10.24
N THR A 146 -4.13 15.15 -10.86
CA THR A 146 -2.77 15.63 -11.16
C THR A 146 -2.60 17.08 -10.75
N ARG A 147 -1.42 17.38 -10.20
CA ARG A 147 -1.00 18.73 -9.83
C ARG A 147 0.43 18.95 -10.26
N GLN A 148 0.76 20.13 -10.77
CA GLN A 148 2.15 20.56 -10.88
C GLN A 148 2.55 21.29 -9.60
N ASP A 149 3.63 20.83 -8.99
CA ASP A 149 4.16 21.40 -7.75
C ASP A 149 5.65 21.67 -7.95
N ALA A 150 6.03 22.94 -8.01
CA ALA A 150 7.41 23.40 -8.25
C ALA A 150 8.13 22.65 -9.41
N GLY A 151 7.46 22.50 -10.56
CA GLY A 151 7.99 21.80 -11.74
C GLY A 151 7.91 20.27 -11.70
N LYS A 152 7.45 19.67 -10.59
CA LYS A 152 7.24 18.23 -10.45
C LYS A 152 5.75 17.88 -10.54
N ARG A 153 5.40 17.00 -11.47
CA ARG A 153 4.02 16.48 -11.59
C ARG A 153 3.73 15.46 -10.48
N ARG A 154 2.77 15.78 -9.62
CA ARG A 154 2.18 14.87 -8.62
C ARG A 154 0.94 14.20 -9.20
N ARG A 155 0.72 12.94 -8.83
CA ARG A 155 -0.41 12.14 -9.29
C ARG A 155 -0.99 11.30 -8.16
N ARG A 156 -2.32 11.25 -8.09
CA ARG A 156 -3.10 10.40 -7.18
C ARG A 156 -4.23 9.77 -7.96
N SER A 157 -4.59 8.54 -7.61
CA SER A 157 -5.62 7.80 -8.35
C SER A 157 -6.62 7.15 -7.42
N ILE A 158 -7.90 7.17 -7.81
CA ILE A 158 -9.01 6.54 -7.09
C ILE A 158 -9.79 5.70 -8.10
N ALA A 159 -10.13 4.45 -7.77
CA ALA A 159 -10.89 3.60 -8.68
C ALA A 159 -12.36 4.07 -8.77
N THR A 160 -12.90 4.20 -9.99
CA THR A 160 -14.23 4.79 -10.23
C THR A 160 -15.38 3.97 -9.64
N GLY A 161 -15.24 2.64 -9.56
CA GLY A 161 -16.25 1.74 -9.01
C GLY A 161 -16.14 1.51 -7.49
N THR A 162 -15.38 2.35 -6.78
CA THR A 162 -15.15 2.20 -5.33
C THR A 162 -15.65 3.38 -4.50
N VAL A 163 -16.14 4.44 -5.14
CA VAL A 163 -16.61 5.67 -4.49
C VAL A 163 -18.13 5.77 -4.56
N ASP A 164 -18.73 6.47 -3.61
CA ASP A 164 -20.19 6.68 -3.48
C ASP A 164 -20.74 7.77 -4.41
N VAL A 165 -19.87 8.59 -5.00
CA VAL A 165 -20.21 9.68 -5.92
C VAL A 165 -19.83 9.33 -7.36
N ASP A 166 -20.65 9.74 -8.33
CA ASP A 166 -20.33 9.60 -9.76
C ASP A 166 -18.97 10.29 -10.07
N PRO A 167 -18.00 9.58 -10.68
CA PRO A 167 -16.73 10.16 -11.11
C PRO A 167 -16.82 11.47 -11.89
N ARG A 168 -17.89 11.69 -12.64
CA ARG A 168 -18.12 12.92 -13.40
C ARG A 168 -18.32 14.12 -12.49
N VAL A 169 -19.08 13.97 -11.40
CA VAL A 169 -19.30 15.02 -10.40
C VAL A 169 -17.98 15.46 -9.77
N ILE A 170 -17.07 14.52 -9.52
CA ILE A 170 -15.74 14.79 -8.97
C ILE A 170 -14.88 15.59 -9.95
N VAL A 171 -14.91 15.22 -11.24
CA VAL A 171 -14.17 15.96 -12.29
C VAL A 171 -14.76 17.36 -12.48
N ASP A 172 -16.08 17.48 -12.53
CA ASP A 172 -16.76 18.75 -12.74
C ASP A 172 -16.55 19.71 -11.56
N ALA A 173 -16.50 19.18 -10.32
CA ALA A 173 -16.13 19.95 -9.13
C ALA A 173 -14.73 20.57 -9.23
N LEU A 174 -13.82 20.01 -10.02
CA LEU A 174 -12.48 20.57 -10.24
C LEU A 174 -12.36 21.41 -11.53
N ARG A 175 -13.29 21.24 -12.48
CA ARG A 175 -13.36 22.07 -13.70
C ARG A 175 -14.00 23.43 -13.44
N GLY A 176 -14.98 23.51 -12.53
CA GLY A 176 -15.70 24.76 -12.22
C GLY A 176 -14.84 25.91 -11.67
N SER A 177 -13.56 25.69 -11.37
CA SER A 177 -12.60 26.74 -10.97
C SER A 177 -11.76 27.30 -12.12
N HIS A 178 -11.84 26.72 -13.33
CA HIS A 178 -11.13 27.20 -14.51
C HIS A 178 -12.06 28.08 -15.35
N THR A 179 -12.41 29.25 -14.82
CA THR A 179 -12.94 30.35 -15.64
C THR A 179 -11.80 31.37 -15.79
N PRO A 180 -11.31 31.66 -17.01
CA PRO A 180 -10.32 32.72 -17.22
C PRO A 180 -10.89 34.10 -16.91
#